data_AF-A0A7C3YKD4-F1
#
_entry.id   AF-A0A7C3YKD4-F1
#
_cell.length_a   1.000
_cell.length_b   1.000
_cell.length_c   1.000
_cell.angle_alpha   90.00
_cell.angle_beta   90.00
_cell.angle_gamma   90.00
#
_symmetry.space_group_name_H-M   'P 1'
#
loop_
_entity.id
_entity.type
_entity.pdbx_description
1 polymer ?
#
loop_
_entity_poly.entity_id
_entity_poly.type
_entity_poly.pdbx_seq_one_letter_code
_entity_poly.pdbx_strand_id
1 'polypeptide(L)'
;MVDNDNLEEPLKMPESGGLDYSRLSPPEPMGGRAVPVAGPANLVRQPAGPATPSPAAPSPTPAAPSSPPPPPPPASAGQQPQPLEYQEPRNPLVSLILMIFLSLILVLGVLVFVSWKGWLSLGGLEKLWGGGKTSPSPTVAISAKPSSIVSISPEASTSPGETTNANDQRRKADLAKIKEALTKYFADNDQFPLAITGVKTADQTTVLYQALVPKYLEKLPDDPLAPQYYYGYKSDGQTFELTCVLEDKTDPEGTLIGQLYIYKLTGSSGT
;
A
#
# COMPACT_ATOMS: atom_id res chain seq x y z
N MET A 1 -29.18 -51.67 26.27
CA MET A 1 -27.98 -51.13 26.93
C MET A 1 -26.83 -51.43 26.01
N VAL A 2 -26.47 -50.45 25.17
CA VAL A 2 -25.25 -50.48 24.35
C VAL A 2 -24.57 -49.16 24.70
N ASP A 3 -23.49 -49.28 25.45
CA ASP A 3 -22.71 -48.17 25.98
C ASP A 3 -21.99 -47.48 24.82
N ASN A 4 -22.27 -46.19 24.65
CA ASN A 4 -21.79 -45.36 23.56
C ASN A 4 -20.81 -44.33 24.15
N ASP A 5 -19.70 -44.82 24.69
CA ASP A 5 -18.55 -44.02 25.13
C ASP A 5 -17.59 -43.84 23.95
N ASN A 6 -17.86 -42.82 23.12
CA ASN A 6 -16.88 -42.34 22.14
C ASN A 6 -16.29 -41.03 22.68
N LEU A 7 -15.16 -41.18 23.37
CA LEU A 7 -14.33 -40.11 23.90
C LEU A 7 -13.81 -39.23 22.76
N GLU A 8 -14.21 -37.97 22.76
CA GLU A 8 -13.65 -36.94 21.89
C GLU A 8 -12.19 -36.66 22.31
N GLU A 9 -11.23 -37.07 21.49
CA GLU A 9 -9.84 -36.64 21.66
C GLU A 9 -9.69 -35.15 21.27
N PRO A 10 -9.13 -34.29 22.14
CA PRO A 10 -8.90 -32.90 21.82
C PRO A 10 -7.80 -32.76 20.77
N LEU A 11 -8.15 -32.09 19.66
CA LEU A 11 -7.26 -31.75 18.55
C LEU A 11 -6.05 -30.96 19.08
N LYS A 12 -4.88 -31.61 19.12
CA LYS A 12 -3.62 -31.02 19.56
C LYS A 12 -3.12 -30.08 18.45
N MET A 13 -3.31 -28.78 18.64
CA MET A 13 -2.79 -27.75 17.75
C MET A 13 -1.26 -27.82 17.67
N PRO A 14 -0.65 -27.69 16.48
CA PRO A 14 0.80 -27.65 16.34
C PRO A 14 1.37 -26.39 17.00
N GLU A 15 2.40 -26.61 17.81
CA GLU A 15 3.21 -25.61 18.48
C GLU A 15 3.73 -24.59 17.44
N SER A 16 3.35 -23.33 17.59
CA SER A 16 3.85 -22.24 16.77
C SER A 16 5.34 -22.06 17.05
N GLY A 17 6.18 -22.52 16.12
CA GLY A 17 7.63 -22.30 16.17
C GLY A 17 7.92 -20.80 16.24
N GLY A 18 8.32 -20.34 17.43
CA GLY A 18 8.75 -18.97 17.67
C GLY A 18 9.99 -18.67 16.84
N LEU A 19 9.87 -17.72 15.92
CA LEU A 19 11.03 -17.12 15.27
C LEU A 19 11.78 -16.30 16.34
N ASP A 20 12.98 -16.76 16.69
CA ASP A 20 13.88 -16.09 17.64
C ASP A 20 14.44 -14.81 17.00
N TYR A 21 13.77 -13.68 17.26
CA TYR A 21 14.20 -12.36 16.80
C TYR A 21 15.39 -11.80 17.62
N SER A 22 15.94 -12.55 18.59
CA SER A 22 16.99 -12.07 19.50
C SER A 22 18.39 -11.96 18.88
N ARG A 23 18.54 -12.25 17.57
CA ARG A 23 19.84 -12.19 16.85
C ARG A 23 19.99 -11.01 15.89
N LEU A 24 19.07 -10.05 15.86
CA LEU A 24 19.30 -8.81 15.12
C LEU A 24 20.19 -7.88 15.94
N SER A 25 21.49 -7.89 15.64
CA SER A 25 22.44 -6.90 16.14
C SER A 25 21.90 -5.49 15.89
N PRO A 26 21.96 -4.58 16.88
CA PRO A 26 21.61 -3.18 16.67
C PRO A 26 22.43 -2.57 15.53
N PRO A 27 21.85 -1.71 14.68
CA PRO A 27 22.63 -0.94 13.73
C PRO A 27 23.61 -0.04 14.51
N GLU A 28 24.89 -0.11 14.14
CA GLU A 28 25.91 0.76 14.74
C GLU A 28 25.53 2.24 14.54
N PRO A 29 25.71 3.09 15.57
CA PRO A 29 25.49 4.52 15.43
C PRO A 29 26.56 5.11 14.49
N MET A 30 26.17 5.37 13.24
CA MET A 30 26.95 6.19 12.32
C MET A 30 27.12 7.58 12.93
N GLY A 31 28.34 7.84 13.44
CA GLY A 31 28.74 9.11 14.03
C GLY A 31 28.56 10.27 13.06
N GLY A 32 27.49 11.05 13.27
CA GLY A 32 27.25 12.30 12.58
C GLY A 32 28.34 13.32 12.92
N ARG A 33 29.22 13.56 11.95
CA ARG A 33 30.20 14.64 11.98
C ARG A 33 29.45 15.96 11.80
N ALA A 34 29.27 16.70 12.89
CA ALA A 34 28.64 18.01 12.89
C ALA A 34 29.36 18.95 11.91
N VAL A 35 28.63 19.41 10.89
CA VAL A 35 29.08 20.47 10.00
C VAL A 35 28.74 21.80 10.68
N PRO A 36 29.69 22.72 10.87
CA PRO A 36 29.40 24.03 11.48
C PRO A 36 28.51 24.86 10.55
N VAL A 37 27.34 25.26 11.07
CA VAL A 37 26.44 26.23 10.47
C VAL A 37 27.12 27.61 10.51
N ALA A 38 27.61 28.07 9.36
CA ALA A 38 28.03 29.45 9.18
C ALA A 38 26.79 30.34 8.95
N GLY A 39 26.68 31.40 9.76
CA GLY A 39 25.55 32.32 9.77
C GLY A 39 25.43 33.20 8.50
N PRO A 40 24.34 33.99 8.39
CA PRO A 40 24.06 34.79 7.22
C PRO A 40 25.03 35.99 7.11
N ALA A 41 25.96 35.91 6.16
CA ALA A 41 26.80 37.04 5.77
C ALA A 41 25.99 38.01 4.88
N ASN A 42 25.88 39.22 5.38
CA ASN A 42 25.30 40.41 4.77
C ASN A 42 26.02 40.74 3.44
N LEU A 43 25.32 40.61 2.30
CA LEU A 43 25.85 40.87 0.96
C LEU A 43 25.84 42.37 0.66
N VAL A 44 26.90 43.05 1.08
CA VAL A 44 27.31 44.34 0.52
C VAL A 44 27.82 44.08 -0.91
N ARG A 45 27.16 44.67 -1.91
CA ARG A 45 27.58 44.65 -3.32
C ARG A 45 28.97 45.28 -3.46
N GLN A 46 29.95 44.49 -3.89
CA GLN A 46 31.27 44.96 -4.30
C GLN A 46 31.35 44.96 -5.85
N PRO A 47 31.84 46.04 -6.49
CA PRO A 47 31.93 46.11 -7.95
C PRO A 47 33.03 45.21 -8.51
N ALA A 48 32.75 44.67 -9.70
CA ALA A 48 33.56 43.69 -10.42
C ALA A 48 34.99 44.18 -10.69
N GLY A 49 35.97 43.46 -10.14
CA GLY A 49 37.37 43.55 -10.51
C GLY A 49 37.71 42.69 -11.74
N PRO A 50 38.83 42.97 -12.42
CA PRO A 50 39.23 42.32 -13.67
C PRO A 50 39.59 40.84 -13.46
N ALA A 51 39.13 40.01 -14.40
CA ALA A 51 39.30 38.56 -14.42
C ALA A 51 40.78 38.14 -14.39
N THR A 52 41.16 37.40 -13.34
CA THR A 52 42.41 36.63 -13.31
C THR A 52 42.28 35.37 -14.17
N PRO A 53 43.31 35.03 -14.98
CA PRO A 53 43.31 33.82 -15.79
C PRO A 53 43.35 32.56 -14.91
N SER A 54 42.46 31.62 -15.22
CA SER A 54 42.32 30.33 -14.57
C SER A 54 43.60 29.49 -14.74
N PRO A 55 44.15 28.85 -13.67
CA PRO A 55 45.28 27.94 -13.80
C PRO A 55 44.85 26.69 -14.57
N ALA A 56 45.68 26.30 -15.54
CA ALA A 56 45.50 25.09 -16.33
C ALA A 56 45.37 23.84 -15.42
N ALA A 57 44.33 23.05 -15.67
CA ALA A 57 44.09 21.79 -14.99
C ALA A 57 45.27 20.82 -15.23
N PRO A 58 45.74 20.09 -14.20
CA PRO A 58 46.75 19.06 -14.38
C PRO A 58 46.19 17.91 -15.22
N SER A 59 46.98 17.49 -16.21
CA SER A 59 46.69 16.35 -17.09
C SER A 59 46.44 15.07 -16.30
N PRO A 60 45.46 14.23 -16.70
CA PRO A 60 45.20 12.95 -16.05
C PRO A 60 46.39 12.01 -16.22
N THR A 61 46.89 11.51 -15.10
CA THR A 61 47.89 10.44 -15.05
C THR A 61 47.35 9.18 -15.74
N PRO A 62 48.14 8.51 -16.61
CA PRO A 62 47.74 7.26 -17.24
C PRO A 62 47.44 6.19 -16.20
N ALA A 63 46.23 5.64 -16.23
CA ALA A 63 45.83 4.52 -15.40
C ALA A 63 46.75 3.32 -15.67
N ALA A 64 47.26 2.72 -14.60
CA ALA A 64 48.06 1.50 -14.66
C ALA A 64 47.27 0.36 -15.31
N PRO A 65 47.91 -0.52 -16.10
CA PRO A 65 47.24 -1.66 -16.71
C PRO A 65 46.72 -2.60 -15.62
N SER A 66 45.40 -2.75 -15.57
CA SER A 66 44.69 -3.69 -14.73
C SER A 66 45.14 -5.12 -15.07
N SER A 67 45.59 -5.84 -14.05
CA SER A 67 45.96 -7.25 -14.12
C SER A 67 44.86 -8.10 -14.78
N PRO A 68 45.21 -9.10 -15.59
CA PRO A 68 44.22 -10.01 -16.16
C PRO A 68 43.47 -10.75 -15.05
N PRO A 69 42.15 -10.99 -15.22
CA PRO A 69 41.37 -11.75 -14.26
C PRO A 69 41.93 -13.17 -14.12
N PRO A 70 41.86 -13.77 -12.91
CA PRO A 70 42.25 -15.16 -12.72
C PRO A 70 41.40 -16.08 -13.60
N PRO A 71 41.97 -17.20 -14.09
CA PRO A 71 41.24 -18.15 -14.90
C PRO A 71 40.03 -18.70 -14.11
N PRO A 72 38.89 -18.94 -14.78
CA PRO A 72 37.73 -19.54 -14.13
C PRO A 72 38.09 -20.93 -13.57
N PRO A 73 37.51 -21.32 -12.42
CA PRO A 73 37.70 -22.66 -11.89
C PRO A 73 37.24 -23.71 -12.92
N PRO A 74 37.88 -24.90 -12.95
CA PRO A 74 37.51 -25.96 -13.87
C PRO A 74 36.02 -26.30 -13.69
N ALA A 75 35.28 -26.24 -14.79
CA ALA A 75 33.88 -26.61 -14.85
C ALA A 75 33.70 -28.02 -14.28
N SER A 76 33.03 -28.12 -13.12
CA SER A 76 32.64 -29.40 -12.55
C SER A 76 31.77 -30.14 -13.56
N ALA A 77 32.32 -31.22 -14.10
CA ALA A 77 31.62 -32.11 -14.99
C ALA A 77 30.45 -32.77 -14.23
N GLY A 78 29.23 -32.52 -14.71
CA GLY A 78 28.11 -33.46 -14.69
C GLY A 78 27.52 -33.83 -13.33
N GLN A 79 26.55 -33.04 -12.87
CA GLN A 79 25.32 -33.65 -12.34
C GLN A 79 24.22 -33.41 -13.36
N GLN A 80 23.95 -34.45 -14.14
CA GLN A 80 22.80 -34.52 -15.03
C GLN A 80 21.54 -34.39 -14.15
N PRO A 81 20.66 -33.39 -14.40
CA PRO A 81 19.46 -33.22 -13.60
C PRO A 81 18.60 -34.48 -13.74
N GLN A 82 18.38 -35.16 -12.62
CA GLN A 82 17.44 -36.28 -12.54
C GLN A 82 16.05 -35.75 -12.94
N PRO A 83 15.32 -36.42 -13.84
CA PRO A 83 13.96 -36.03 -14.16
C PRO A 83 13.13 -36.07 -12.87
N LEU A 84 12.49 -34.94 -12.56
CA LEU A 84 11.61 -34.84 -11.41
C LEU A 84 10.44 -35.80 -11.61
N GLU A 85 10.53 -36.96 -10.95
CA GLU A 85 9.45 -37.93 -10.86
C GLU A 85 8.30 -37.27 -10.10
N TYR A 86 7.25 -36.92 -10.84
CA TYR A 86 6.04 -36.32 -10.30
C TYR A 86 5.32 -37.38 -9.47
N GLN A 87 5.56 -37.39 -8.15
CA GLN A 87 4.72 -38.15 -7.24
C GLN A 87 3.38 -37.43 -7.10
N GLU A 88 2.35 -37.97 -7.77
CA GLU A 88 0.97 -37.52 -7.62
C GLU A 88 0.49 -37.85 -6.19
N PRO A 89 0.19 -36.86 -5.33
CA PRO A 89 -0.31 -37.14 -3.98
C PRO A 89 -1.76 -37.61 -4.09
N ARG A 90 -1.94 -38.92 -4.22
CA ARG A 90 -3.24 -39.58 -4.37
C ARG A 90 -3.93 -39.76 -3.03
N ASN A 91 -4.31 -38.64 -2.39
CA ASN A 91 -5.24 -38.66 -1.27
C ASN A 91 -6.67 -38.67 -1.82
N PRO A 92 -7.38 -39.82 -1.82
CA PRO A 92 -8.70 -39.94 -2.45
C PRO A 92 -9.73 -38.98 -1.84
N LEU A 93 -9.52 -38.58 -0.59
CA LEU A 93 -10.39 -37.66 0.14
C LEU A 93 -10.23 -36.21 -0.36
N VAL A 94 -9.02 -35.78 -0.71
CA VAL A 94 -8.77 -34.44 -1.29
C VAL A 94 -9.35 -34.35 -2.70
N SER A 95 -9.23 -35.43 -3.48
CA SER A 95 -9.84 -35.52 -4.83
C SER A 95 -11.38 -35.45 -4.77
N LEU A 96 -12.00 -36.13 -3.79
CA LEU A 96 -13.44 -36.06 -3.56
C LEU A 96 -13.89 -34.64 -3.19
N ILE A 97 -13.20 -33.96 -2.27
CA ILE A 97 -13.54 -32.59 -1.86
C ILE A 97 -13.42 -31.64 -3.05
N LEU A 98 -12.37 -31.76 -3.85
CA LEU A 98 -12.17 -30.94 -5.05
C LEU A 98 -13.29 -31.18 -6.09
N MET A 99 -13.71 -32.45 -6.30
CA MET A 99 -14.83 -32.80 -7.19
C MET A 99 -16.17 -32.23 -6.72
N ILE A 100 -16.44 -32.27 -5.41
CA ILE A 100 -17.66 -31.66 -4.83
C ILE A 100 -17.63 -30.15 -5.04
N PHE A 101 -16.50 -29.50 -4.76
CA PHE A 101 -16.34 -28.06 -4.91
C PHE A 101 -16.52 -27.61 -6.37
N LEU A 102 -15.93 -28.34 -7.32
CA LEU A 102 -16.07 -28.05 -8.76
C LEU A 102 -17.52 -28.20 -9.24
N SER A 103 -18.22 -29.23 -8.75
CA SER A 103 -19.64 -29.45 -9.06
C SER A 103 -20.51 -28.33 -8.50
N LEU A 104 -20.21 -27.84 -7.30
CA LEU A 104 -20.94 -26.75 -6.66
C LEU A 104 -20.77 -25.43 -7.43
N ILE A 105 -19.54 -25.14 -7.90
CA ILE A 105 -19.26 -23.98 -8.76
C ILE A 105 -20.00 -24.08 -10.09
N LEU A 106 -20.06 -25.25 -10.72
CA LEU A 106 -20.79 -25.41 -11.98
C LEU A 106 -22.29 -25.18 -11.81
N VAL A 107 -22.90 -25.69 -10.73
CA VAL A 107 -24.32 -25.47 -10.43
C VAL A 107 -24.61 -23.99 -10.16
N LEU A 108 -23.77 -23.32 -9.36
CA LEU A 108 -23.88 -21.88 -9.12
C LEU A 108 -23.67 -21.06 -10.40
N GLY A 109 -22.69 -21.42 -11.22
CA GLY A 109 -22.43 -20.78 -12.50
C GLY A 109 -23.61 -20.89 -13.47
N VAL A 110 -24.24 -22.06 -13.55
CA VAL A 110 -25.48 -22.23 -14.34
C VAL A 110 -26.62 -21.40 -13.78
N LEU A 111 -26.81 -21.36 -12.46
CA LEU A 111 -27.84 -20.52 -11.82
C LEU A 111 -27.65 -19.02 -12.10
N VAL A 112 -26.41 -18.54 -12.02
CA VAL A 112 -26.06 -17.14 -12.34
C VAL A 112 -26.23 -16.87 -13.83
N PHE A 113 -25.79 -17.78 -14.70
CA PHE A 113 -25.91 -17.62 -16.16
C PHE A 113 -27.37 -17.62 -16.62
N VAL A 114 -28.21 -18.49 -16.04
CA VAL A 114 -29.65 -18.52 -16.28
C VAL A 114 -30.34 -17.25 -15.76
N SER A 115 -29.87 -16.70 -14.63
CA SER A 115 -30.35 -15.41 -14.11
C SER A 115 -29.98 -14.23 -15.01
N TRP A 116 -28.79 -14.25 -15.64
CA TRP A 116 -28.32 -13.16 -16.50
C TRP A 116 -28.97 -13.16 -17.89
N LYS A 117 -29.40 -14.32 -18.39
CA LYS A 117 -30.07 -14.45 -19.69
C LYS A 117 -31.58 -14.11 -19.66
N GLY A 118 -32.11 -13.60 -18.54
CA GLY A 118 -33.46 -13.04 -18.46
C GLY A 118 -34.62 -14.04 -18.64
N TRP A 119 -34.36 -15.35 -18.57
CA TRP A 119 -35.38 -16.37 -18.82
C TRP A 119 -36.19 -16.76 -17.57
N LEU A 120 -35.65 -16.49 -16.37
CA LEU A 120 -36.37 -16.61 -15.10
C LEU A 120 -36.71 -15.21 -14.59
N SER A 121 -37.86 -14.71 -15.04
CA SER A 121 -38.48 -13.53 -14.46
C SER A 121 -39.03 -13.94 -13.09
N LEU A 122 -38.22 -13.79 -12.03
CA LEU A 122 -38.71 -13.76 -10.64
C LEU A 122 -39.49 -12.45 -10.45
N GLY A 123 -40.64 -12.37 -11.12
CA GLY A 123 -41.53 -11.22 -11.09
C GLY A 123 -42.07 -11.00 -9.67
N GLY A 124 -41.58 -9.98 -8.98
CA GLY A 124 -42.15 -9.59 -7.70
C GLY A 124 -41.41 -8.56 -6.86
N LEU A 125 -40.11 -8.30 -7.05
CA LEU A 125 -39.37 -7.41 -6.15
C LEU A 125 -39.23 -5.95 -6.61
N GLU A 126 -39.58 -5.63 -7.86
CA GLU A 126 -39.46 -4.27 -8.44
C GLU A 126 -40.31 -3.21 -7.69
N LYS A 127 -41.35 -3.64 -6.95
CA LYS A 127 -42.25 -2.74 -6.22
C LYS A 127 -41.72 -2.26 -4.87
N LEU A 128 -40.62 -2.82 -4.36
CA LEU A 128 -40.13 -2.51 -3.01
C LEU A 128 -38.99 -1.48 -2.96
N TRP A 129 -38.34 -1.13 -4.09
CA TRP A 129 -37.11 -0.32 -4.04
C TRP A 129 -37.03 0.89 -4.99
N GLY A 130 -38.05 1.22 -5.79
CA GLY A 130 -37.86 2.29 -6.78
C GLY A 130 -39.12 2.95 -7.32
N GLY A 131 -39.81 3.73 -6.49
CA GLY A 131 -40.95 4.55 -6.90
C GLY A 131 -40.86 6.01 -6.48
N GLY A 132 -39.65 6.56 -6.34
CA GLY A 132 -39.41 7.98 -6.04
C GLY A 132 -39.22 8.79 -7.31
N LYS A 133 -40.27 9.48 -7.73
CA LYS A 133 -40.34 10.35 -8.91
C LYS A 133 -39.23 11.41 -8.91
N THR A 134 -38.62 11.59 -10.07
CA THR A 134 -37.77 12.72 -10.42
C THR A 134 -38.49 14.05 -10.14
N SER A 135 -37.98 14.82 -9.18
CA SER A 135 -38.44 16.19 -8.91
C SER A 135 -37.54 17.17 -9.68
N PRO A 136 -38.09 18.13 -10.45
CA PRO A 136 -37.30 19.08 -11.21
C PRO A 136 -36.57 20.08 -10.31
N SER A 137 -35.31 20.30 -10.67
CA SER A 137 -34.34 21.19 -10.01
C SER A 137 -34.82 22.64 -9.90
N PRO A 138 -34.86 23.25 -8.69
CA PRO A 138 -35.04 24.69 -8.55
C PRO A 138 -33.71 25.41 -8.82
N THR A 139 -33.71 26.24 -9.86
CA THR A 139 -32.66 27.24 -10.12
C THR A 139 -32.67 28.28 -9.00
N VAL A 140 -31.65 28.28 -8.15
CA VAL A 140 -31.44 29.32 -7.13
C VAL A 140 -30.43 30.33 -7.67
N ALA A 141 -30.93 31.53 -7.95
CA ALA A 141 -30.13 32.72 -8.23
C ALA A 141 -29.38 33.13 -6.95
N ILE A 142 -28.05 33.15 -7.03
CA ILE A 142 -27.18 33.62 -5.95
C ILE A 142 -27.18 35.15 -5.99
N SER A 143 -27.92 35.78 -5.07
CA SER A 143 -27.87 37.21 -4.79
C SER A 143 -27.16 37.43 -3.47
N ALA A 144 -26.07 38.21 -3.52
CA ALA A 144 -25.17 38.47 -2.41
C ALA A 144 -25.83 39.20 -1.24
N LYS A 145 -25.50 38.80 0.00
CA LYS A 145 -25.55 39.69 1.16
C LYS A 145 -24.52 39.27 2.21
N PRO A 146 -23.55 40.12 2.58
CA PRO A 146 -22.62 39.87 3.68
C PRO A 146 -23.24 40.38 4.98
N SER A 147 -23.39 39.54 6.00
CA SER A 147 -23.50 39.99 7.40
C SER A 147 -23.48 38.85 8.42
N SER A 148 -22.73 39.14 9.49
CA SER A 148 -22.89 38.66 10.86
C SER A 148 -22.18 37.36 11.25
N ILE A 149 -20.92 37.62 11.64
CA ILE A 149 -20.10 36.90 12.59
C ILE A 149 -20.95 36.53 13.82
N VAL A 150 -21.23 35.24 14.03
CA VAL A 150 -21.62 34.71 15.33
C VAL A 150 -20.46 33.85 15.80
N SER A 151 -19.68 34.45 16.71
CA SER A 151 -18.60 33.80 17.44
C SER A 151 -19.19 32.89 18.52
N ILE A 152 -19.61 31.68 18.13
CA ILE A 152 -19.89 30.60 19.09
C ILE A 152 -18.56 29.96 19.47
N SER A 153 -18.15 30.20 20.71
CA SER A 153 -17.03 29.53 21.37
C SER A 153 -17.41 28.07 21.60
N PRO A 154 -16.72 27.09 20.99
CA PRO A 154 -17.03 25.68 21.21
C PRO A 154 -16.45 25.26 22.56
N GLU A 155 -17.32 25.09 23.57
CA GLU A 155 -16.98 24.30 24.75
C GLU A 155 -16.81 22.83 24.30
N ALA A 156 -15.55 22.39 24.30
CA ALA A 156 -15.11 21.06 23.94
C ALA A 156 -15.67 20.01 24.91
N SER A 157 -16.88 19.52 24.65
CA SER A 157 -17.38 18.27 25.22
C SER A 157 -16.88 17.12 24.34
N THR A 158 -15.58 16.81 24.46
CA THR A 158 -14.95 15.63 23.86
C THR A 158 -15.55 14.37 24.46
N SER A 159 -16.60 13.85 23.84
CA SER A 159 -17.01 12.47 24.02
C SER A 159 -15.96 11.58 23.32
N PRO A 160 -15.32 10.60 24.01
CA PRO A 160 -14.22 9.80 23.46
C PRO A 160 -14.54 8.94 22.22
N GLY A 161 -15.74 9.03 21.66
CA GLY A 161 -16.20 8.23 20.52
C GLY A 161 -16.26 8.95 19.17
N GLU A 162 -16.14 10.28 19.11
CA GLU A 162 -16.29 11.02 17.82
C GLU A 162 -14.95 11.30 17.11
N THR A 163 -13.82 11.34 17.84
CA THR A 163 -12.52 11.72 17.26
C THR A 163 -11.92 10.64 16.37
N THR A 164 -12.20 9.36 16.64
CA THR A 164 -11.68 8.22 15.86
C THR A 164 -12.15 8.28 14.41
N ASN A 165 -13.42 8.65 14.20
CA ASN A 165 -14.01 8.75 12.86
C ASN A 165 -13.35 9.85 12.01
N ALA A 166 -13.03 11.01 12.61
CA ALA A 166 -12.40 12.11 11.89
C ALA A 166 -10.99 11.75 11.36
N ASN A 167 -10.19 11.04 12.15
CA ASN A 167 -8.87 10.57 11.72
C ASN A 167 -8.98 9.54 10.60
N ASP A 168 -9.89 8.57 10.72
CA ASP A 168 -10.09 7.54 9.71
C ASP A 168 -10.57 8.12 8.37
N GLN A 169 -11.50 9.08 8.41
CA GLN A 169 -11.90 9.84 7.22
C GLN A 169 -10.71 10.55 6.58
N ARG A 170 -9.85 11.19 7.38
CA ARG A 170 -8.63 11.84 6.89
C ARG A 170 -7.67 10.83 6.25
N ARG A 171 -7.42 9.68 6.89
CA ARG A 171 -6.57 8.61 6.35
C ARG A 171 -7.07 8.13 5.00
N LYS A 172 -8.38 7.88 4.87
CA LYS A 172 -8.99 7.46 3.60
C LYS A 172 -8.85 8.53 2.51
N ALA A 173 -9.12 9.79 2.85
CA ALA A 173 -8.95 10.91 1.93
C ALA A 173 -7.48 11.10 1.48
N ASP A 174 -6.53 10.91 2.39
CA ASP A 174 -5.10 11.01 2.08
C ASP A 174 -4.64 9.85 1.18
N LEU A 175 -5.09 8.62 1.41
CA LEU A 175 -4.83 7.50 0.49
C LEU A 175 -5.45 7.73 -0.90
N ALA A 176 -6.64 8.33 -0.99
CA ALA A 176 -7.26 8.67 -2.26
C ALA A 176 -6.41 9.67 -3.07
N LYS A 177 -5.85 10.71 -2.42
CA LYS A 177 -4.93 11.65 -3.06
C LYS A 177 -3.65 10.98 -3.56
N ILE A 178 -3.07 10.06 -2.78
CA ILE A 178 -1.89 9.30 -3.21
C ILE A 178 -2.22 8.42 -4.41
N LYS A 179 -3.38 7.76 -4.42
CA LYS A 179 -3.88 6.99 -5.57
C LYS A 179 -4.00 7.86 -6.83
N GLU A 180 -4.59 9.04 -6.74
CA GLU A 180 -4.70 9.95 -7.89
C GLU A 180 -3.31 10.35 -8.44
N ALA A 181 -2.35 10.61 -7.56
CA ALA A 181 -0.97 10.92 -7.95
C ALA A 181 -0.28 9.71 -8.63
N LEU A 182 -0.49 8.50 -8.10
CA LEU A 182 0.01 7.26 -8.71
C LEU A 182 -0.58 7.04 -10.10
N THR A 183 -1.87 7.30 -10.31
CA THR A 183 -2.50 7.20 -11.63
C THR A 183 -1.88 8.17 -12.62
N LYS A 184 -1.61 9.42 -12.21
CA LYS A 184 -0.91 10.39 -13.06
C LYS A 184 0.53 9.98 -13.35
N TYR A 185 1.23 9.43 -12.35
CA TYR A 185 2.57 8.88 -12.53
C TYR A 185 2.58 7.74 -13.55
N PHE A 186 1.62 6.82 -13.45
CA PHE A 186 1.50 5.71 -14.39
C PHE A 186 1.28 6.20 -15.82
N ALA A 187 0.37 7.18 -16.01
CA ALA A 187 0.09 7.75 -17.33
C ALA A 187 1.34 8.35 -18.02
N ASP A 188 2.33 8.81 -17.24
CA ASP A 188 3.58 9.38 -17.75
C ASP A 188 4.71 8.35 -17.93
N ASN A 189 4.66 7.21 -17.24
CA ASN A 189 5.79 6.27 -17.12
C ASN A 189 5.45 4.82 -17.51
N ASP A 190 4.19 4.52 -17.83
CA ASP A 190 3.64 3.20 -18.14
C ASP A 190 3.89 2.12 -17.06
N GLN A 191 4.22 2.55 -15.83
CA GLN A 191 4.40 1.71 -14.66
C GLN A 191 4.22 2.51 -13.37
N PHE A 192 3.84 1.84 -12.28
CA PHE A 192 3.87 2.40 -10.93
C PHE A 192 5.29 2.31 -10.32
N PRO A 193 5.65 3.14 -9.32
CA PRO A 193 6.94 3.04 -8.64
C PRO A 193 7.17 1.66 -8.00
N LEU A 194 8.17 0.90 -8.45
CA LEU A 194 8.37 -0.47 -8.00
C LEU A 194 8.75 -0.55 -6.52
N ALA A 195 7.95 -1.25 -5.72
CA ALA A 195 8.20 -1.48 -4.30
C ALA A 195 7.72 -2.89 -3.92
N ILE A 196 8.61 -3.88 -4.06
CA ILE A 196 8.28 -5.30 -3.82
C ILE A 196 7.92 -5.57 -2.36
N THR A 197 8.51 -4.80 -1.43
CA THR A 197 8.19 -4.85 -0.01
C THR A 197 7.41 -3.61 0.39
N GLY A 198 6.61 -3.71 1.46
CA GLY A 198 5.86 -2.58 1.99
C GLY A 198 6.80 -1.49 2.51
N VAL A 199 6.69 -0.28 1.97
CA VAL A 199 7.47 0.90 2.40
C VAL A 199 6.58 1.95 3.05
N LYS A 200 7.14 2.78 3.93
CA LYS A 200 6.43 3.91 4.55
C LYS A 200 6.37 5.07 3.57
N THR A 201 5.19 5.62 3.31
CA THR A 201 5.06 6.68 2.28
C THR A 201 5.76 7.98 2.66
N ALA A 202 5.73 8.37 3.92
CA ALA A 202 6.27 9.65 4.40
C ALA A 202 7.81 9.73 4.40
N ASP A 203 8.51 8.60 4.21
CA ASP A 203 9.96 8.57 4.19
C ASP A 203 10.49 9.11 2.84
N GLN A 204 11.22 10.22 2.92
CA GLN A 204 11.78 10.94 1.78
C GLN A 204 12.78 10.13 0.95
N THR A 205 13.36 9.09 1.55
CA THR A 205 14.34 8.23 0.89
C THR A 205 13.68 7.14 0.03
N THR A 206 12.36 6.96 0.14
CA THR A 206 11.65 5.89 -0.55
C THR A 206 11.43 6.18 -2.03
N VAL A 207 11.32 5.10 -2.81
CA VAL A 207 11.01 5.14 -4.25
C VAL A 207 9.70 5.88 -4.54
N LEU A 208 8.70 5.75 -3.67
CA LEU A 208 7.41 6.42 -3.81
C LEU A 208 7.56 7.94 -3.67
N TYR A 209 8.28 8.40 -2.63
CA TYR A 209 8.49 9.83 -2.40
C TYR A 209 9.22 10.47 -3.57
N GLN A 210 10.33 9.87 -4.03
CA GLN A 210 11.11 10.36 -5.16
C GLN A 210 10.34 10.38 -6.47
N ALA A 211 9.41 9.43 -6.66
CA ALA A 211 8.58 9.34 -7.86
C ALA A 211 7.46 10.39 -7.88
N LEU A 212 6.79 10.61 -6.74
CA LEU A 212 5.59 11.45 -6.68
C LEU A 212 5.89 12.92 -6.38
N VAL A 213 6.92 13.20 -5.59
CA VAL A 213 7.24 14.55 -5.10
C VAL A 213 8.47 15.11 -5.81
N PRO A 214 8.46 16.36 -6.30
CA PRO A 214 7.39 17.36 -6.19
C PRO A 214 6.41 17.38 -7.38
N LYS A 215 6.57 16.46 -8.36
CA LYS A 215 5.90 16.58 -9.66
C LYS A 215 4.38 16.36 -9.62
N TYR A 216 3.92 15.36 -8.88
CA TYR A 216 2.51 14.95 -8.84
C TYR A 216 1.83 15.34 -7.52
N LEU A 217 2.62 15.53 -6.46
CA LEU A 217 2.21 16.03 -5.15
C LEU A 217 3.27 17.01 -4.63
N GLU A 218 2.84 18.04 -3.90
CA GLU A 218 3.76 18.96 -3.21
C GLU A 218 4.52 18.26 -2.07
N LYS A 219 3.83 17.37 -1.35
CA LYS A 219 4.38 16.49 -0.32
C LYS A 219 3.46 15.27 -0.12
N LEU A 220 4.02 14.17 0.39
CA LEU A 220 3.22 13.04 0.85
C LEU A 220 2.60 13.36 2.23
N PRO A 221 1.34 12.99 2.48
CA PRO A 221 0.69 13.22 3.76
C PRO A 221 1.24 12.26 4.83
N ASP A 222 1.36 12.76 6.06
CA ASP A 222 1.65 11.96 7.25
C ASP A 222 0.36 11.45 7.91
N ASP A 223 0.42 10.26 8.52
CA ASP A 223 -0.68 9.76 9.33
C ASP A 223 -0.95 10.70 10.52
N PRO A 224 -2.21 10.98 10.88
CA PRO A 224 -2.55 11.83 12.02
C PRO A 224 -1.92 11.41 13.35
N LEU A 225 -1.60 10.12 13.50
CA LEU A 225 -0.97 9.53 14.69
C LEU A 225 0.48 9.13 14.44
N ALA A 226 1.17 9.75 13.48
CA ALA A 226 2.61 9.57 13.34
C ALA A 226 3.35 9.98 14.64
N PRO A 227 4.43 9.27 15.04
CA PRO A 227 5.09 8.16 14.32
C PRO A 227 4.53 6.78 14.64
N GLN A 228 3.47 6.67 15.45
CA GLN A 228 2.90 5.40 15.88
C GLN A 228 2.31 4.61 14.70
N TYR A 229 1.60 5.29 13.80
CA TYR A 229 1.09 4.73 12.56
C TYR A 229 1.67 5.44 11.33
N TYR A 230 1.59 4.76 10.19
CA TYR A 230 2.08 5.24 8.91
C TYR A 230 1.26 4.64 7.76
N TYR A 231 1.28 5.30 6.61
CA TYR A 231 0.75 4.73 5.38
C TYR A 231 1.76 3.77 4.75
N GLY A 232 1.29 2.61 4.31
CA GLY A 232 2.08 1.61 3.60
C GLY A 232 1.87 1.71 2.09
N TYR A 233 2.93 1.43 1.33
CA TYR A 233 2.89 1.31 -0.13
C TYR A 233 3.63 0.06 -0.61
N LYS A 234 3.06 -0.64 -1.58
CA LYS A 234 3.66 -1.77 -2.28
C LYS A 234 3.21 -1.77 -3.74
N SER A 235 4.09 -2.12 -4.66
CA SER A 235 3.76 -2.25 -6.08
C SER A 235 4.71 -3.21 -6.81
N ASP A 236 4.17 -3.92 -7.81
CA ASP A 236 4.90 -4.73 -8.78
C ASP A 236 5.15 -4.00 -10.12
N GLY A 237 4.85 -2.70 -10.18
CA GLY A 237 4.93 -1.88 -11.39
C GLY A 237 3.64 -1.85 -12.22
N GLN A 238 2.72 -2.81 -12.06
CA GLN A 238 1.45 -2.86 -12.81
C GLN A 238 0.22 -2.66 -11.93
N THR A 239 0.34 -3.08 -10.67
CA THR A 239 -0.65 -2.90 -9.63
C THR A 239 0.01 -2.26 -8.42
N PHE A 240 -0.78 -1.60 -7.59
CA PHE A 240 -0.31 -1.09 -6.31
C PHE A 240 -1.30 -1.35 -5.19
N GLU A 241 -0.78 -1.34 -3.97
CA GLU A 241 -1.50 -1.42 -2.73
C GLU A 241 -1.07 -0.27 -1.81
N LEU A 242 -2.05 0.48 -1.31
CA LEU A 242 -1.90 1.46 -0.25
C LEU A 242 -2.63 0.95 1.00
N THR A 243 -2.02 1.10 2.17
CA THR A 243 -2.62 0.67 3.44
C THR A 243 -2.51 1.72 4.53
N CYS A 244 -3.48 1.72 5.44
CA CYS A 244 -3.43 2.48 6.69
C CYS A 244 -4.09 1.69 7.83
N VAL A 245 -3.83 2.09 9.07
CA VAL A 245 -4.49 1.53 10.26
C VAL A 245 -5.69 2.41 10.59
N LEU A 246 -6.87 1.81 10.71
CA LEU A 246 -8.08 2.46 11.20
C LEU A 246 -8.20 2.33 12.72
N GLU A 247 -8.76 3.35 13.35
CA GLU A 247 -9.06 3.35 14.78
C GLU A 247 -10.45 2.75 15.05
N ASP A 248 -11.43 3.01 14.17
CA ASP A 248 -12.75 2.44 14.24
C ASP A 248 -12.77 0.98 13.75
N LYS A 249 -12.85 0.06 14.72
CA LYS A 249 -12.94 -1.39 14.47
C LYS A 249 -14.29 -1.84 13.92
N THR A 250 -15.26 -0.94 13.82
CA THR A 250 -16.59 -1.21 13.25
C THR A 250 -16.70 -0.75 11.80
N ASP A 251 -15.65 -0.11 11.25
CA ASP A 251 -15.63 0.35 9.87
C ASP A 251 -15.69 -0.84 8.89
N PRO A 252 -16.74 -0.96 8.06
CA PRO A 252 -16.93 -2.15 7.22
C PRO A 252 -15.85 -2.30 6.13
N GLU A 253 -15.07 -1.27 5.84
CA GLU A 253 -13.98 -1.31 4.86
C GLU A 253 -12.65 -1.75 5.49
N GLY A 254 -12.57 -1.83 6.82
CA GLY A 254 -11.39 -2.31 7.52
C GLY A 254 -11.34 -3.84 7.63
N THR A 255 -10.14 -4.40 7.63
CA THR A 255 -9.89 -5.83 7.84
C THR A 255 -9.00 -6.04 9.06
N LEU A 256 -9.40 -6.90 9.99
CA LEU A 256 -8.58 -7.23 11.16
C LEU A 256 -7.40 -8.12 10.75
N ILE A 257 -6.18 -7.60 10.83
CA ILE A 257 -4.94 -8.32 10.57
C ILE A 257 -4.09 -8.30 11.84
N GLY A 258 -4.02 -9.45 12.51
CA GLY A 258 -3.44 -9.53 13.85
C GLY A 258 -4.27 -8.73 14.85
N GLN A 259 -3.71 -7.62 15.35
CA GLN A 259 -4.40 -6.71 16.28
C GLN A 259 -4.78 -5.36 15.64
N LEU A 260 -4.42 -5.14 14.38
CA LEU A 260 -4.63 -3.88 13.68
C LEU A 260 -5.82 -4.00 12.73
N TYR A 261 -6.62 -2.95 12.65
CA TYR A 261 -7.70 -2.85 11.67
C TYR A 261 -7.16 -2.11 10.45
N ILE A 262 -6.96 -2.82 9.34
CA ILE A 262 -6.26 -2.29 8.17
C ILE A 262 -7.27 -1.93 7.09
N TYR A 263 -7.24 -0.68 6.65
CA TYR A 263 -7.90 -0.28 5.40
C TYR A 263 -6.90 -0.40 4.26
N LYS A 264 -7.38 -0.92 3.13
CA LYS A 264 -6.58 -1.24 1.95
C LYS A 264 -7.21 -0.63 0.71
N LEU A 265 -6.43 0.11 -0.05
CA LEU A 265 -6.81 0.68 -1.33
C LEU A 265 -5.87 0.13 -2.42
N THR A 266 -6.44 -0.54 -3.42
CA THR A 266 -5.69 -1.08 -4.55
C THR A 266 -6.00 -0.33 -5.86
N GLY A 267 -5.10 -0.46 -6.82
CA GLY A 267 -5.29 0.03 -8.18
C GLY A 267 -4.45 -0.75 -9.18
N SER A 268 -4.85 -0.70 -10.45
CA SER A 268 -4.13 -1.28 -11.58
C SER A 268 -4.17 -0.32 -12.77
N SER A 269 -3.37 -0.60 -13.79
CA SER A 269 -3.20 0.22 -15.00
C SER A 269 -4.43 0.35 -15.91
N GLY A 270 -5.60 -0.13 -15.50
CA GLY A 270 -6.79 -0.25 -16.37
C GLY A 270 -8.14 0.12 -15.76
N THR A 271 -8.16 0.84 -14.62
CA THR A 271 -9.39 1.26 -13.91
C THR A 271 -9.40 2.75 -13.63
#